data_AF-A0A0C2BDU9-F1
#
_entry.id   AF-A0A0C2BDU9-F1
#
_cell.length_a   1.000
_cell.length_b   1.000
_cell.length_c   1.000
_cell.angle_alpha   90.00
_cell.angle_beta   90.00
_cell.angle_gamma   90.00
#
_symmetry.space_group_name_H-M   'P 1'
#
loop_
_entity.id
_entity.type
_entity.pdbx_description
1 polymer ?
#
loop_
_entity_poly.entity_id
_entity_poly.type
_entity_poly.pdbx_seq_one_letter_code
_entity_poly.pdbx_strand_id
1 'polypeptide(L)'
;MTAAGSARTTPAIVVGLVVTLLCGYLAAAQWVEPARTDADDLRRSRLLPYTYPSLVLRHAVLPIAALVVAGGVGCGVLAAFGLPVGPAVVVLVSAPALVGAALVSANRGSVPQSLFIGADTAMGNTAPIQVVLWLVRAPLSVCGALGLAVFWLFRVAPEGVSHVVEPLALLVAATAVALRWAQGRARKLYET
;
A
#
# COMPACT_ATOMS: atom_id res chain seq x y z
N MET A 1 34.94 7.19 24.88
CA MET A 1 33.73 6.35 25.07
C MET A 1 32.52 7.24 24.86
N THR A 2 32.09 7.40 23.60
CA THR A 2 30.91 8.17 23.22
C THR A 2 29.68 7.29 23.38
N ALA A 3 28.76 7.73 24.24
CA ALA A 3 27.52 7.04 24.53
C ALA A 3 26.72 6.81 23.23
N ALA A 4 26.44 5.54 22.93
CA ALA A 4 25.50 5.14 21.92
C ALA A 4 24.13 5.75 22.25
N GLY A 5 23.73 6.78 21.50
CA GLY A 5 22.41 7.37 21.59
C GLY A 5 21.39 6.33 21.14
N SER A 6 20.79 5.63 22.10
CA SER A 6 19.58 4.82 21.89
C SER A 6 18.56 5.69 21.16
N ALA A 7 18.30 5.37 19.89
CA ALA A 7 17.30 6.02 19.07
C ALA A 7 15.92 5.74 19.69
N ARG A 8 15.50 6.61 20.61
CA ARG A 8 14.15 6.62 21.15
C ARG A 8 13.20 6.87 19.99
N THR A 9 12.46 5.84 19.57
CA THR A 9 11.27 6.09 18.74
C THR A 9 10.29 6.87 19.59
N THR A 10 10.21 8.16 19.32
CA THR A 10 9.18 9.01 19.89
C THR A 10 7.83 8.60 19.27
N PRO A 11 6.71 8.60 20.01
CA PRO A 11 5.38 8.36 19.44
C PRO A 11 5.10 9.24 18.21
N ALA A 12 5.65 10.46 18.17
CA ALA A 12 5.57 11.36 17.02
C ALA A 12 6.13 10.76 15.72
N ILE A 13 7.22 9.98 15.77
CA ILE A 13 7.81 9.35 14.59
C ILE A 13 6.88 8.25 14.06
N VAL A 14 6.32 7.43 14.94
CA VAL A 14 5.37 6.38 14.56
C VAL A 14 4.12 6.99 13.95
N VAL A 15 3.57 8.02 14.58
CA VAL A 15 2.40 8.75 14.05
C VAL A 15 2.72 9.34 12.68
N GLY A 16 3.86 10.01 12.51
CA GLY A 16 4.28 10.58 11.23
C GLY A 16 4.42 9.51 10.13
N LEU A 17 4.98 8.34 10.48
CA LEU A 17 5.12 7.21 9.56
C LEU A 17 3.75 6.65 9.16
N VAL A 18 2.86 6.41 10.12
CA VAL A 18 1.50 5.93 9.85
C VAL A 18 0.74 6.90 8.96
N VAL A 19 0.79 8.21 9.26
CA VAL A 19 0.16 9.25 8.44
C VAL A 19 0.76 9.25 7.03
N THR A 20 2.08 9.17 6.90
CA THR A 20 2.76 9.13 5.60
C THR A 20 2.33 7.93 4.77
N LEU A 21 2.28 6.73 5.35
CA LEU A 21 1.84 5.52 4.66
C LEU A 21 0.35 5.58 4.28
N LEU A 22 -0.51 6.10 5.16
CA LEU A 22 -1.93 6.28 4.87
C LEU A 22 -2.13 7.27 3.72
N CYS A 23 -1.49 8.44 3.77
CA CYS A 23 -1.55 9.42 2.69
C CYS A 23 -0.99 8.86 1.37
N GLY A 24 0.13 8.13 1.42
CA GLY A 24 0.70 7.46 0.26
C GLY A 24 -0.22 6.40 -0.34
N TYR A 25 -0.86 5.59 0.51
CA TYR A 25 -1.88 4.61 0.08
C TYR A 25 -3.10 5.31 -0.53
N LEU A 26 -3.62 6.36 0.09
CA LEU A 26 -4.78 7.10 -0.45
C LEU A 26 -4.45 7.75 -1.79
N ALA A 27 -3.25 8.33 -1.93
CA ALA A 27 -2.78 8.83 -3.21
C ALA A 27 -2.72 7.69 -4.25
N ALA A 28 -2.10 6.55 -3.91
CA ALA A 28 -2.08 5.37 -4.79
C ALA A 28 -3.49 4.91 -5.19
N ALA A 29 -4.44 4.90 -4.25
CA ALA A 29 -5.82 4.50 -4.48
C ALA A 29 -6.52 5.42 -5.49
N GLN A 30 -6.28 6.74 -5.44
CA GLN A 30 -6.82 7.68 -6.43
C GLN A 30 -6.27 7.41 -7.85
N TRP A 31 -4.98 7.11 -7.96
CA TRP A 31 -4.36 6.79 -9.25
C TRP A 31 -4.78 5.44 -9.83
N VAL A 32 -5.19 4.50 -8.97
CA VAL A 32 -5.64 3.15 -9.34
C VAL A 32 -7.15 3.11 -9.64
N GLU A 33 -7.86 4.23 -9.54
CA GLU A 33 -9.29 4.34 -9.83
C GLU A 33 -9.72 3.80 -11.22
N PRO A 34 -8.94 3.97 -12.30
CA PRO A 34 -9.24 3.33 -13.58
C PRO A 34 -9.27 1.80 -13.50
N ALA A 35 -8.36 1.20 -12.73
CA ALA A 35 -8.34 -0.25 -12.52
C ALA A 35 -9.58 -0.74 -11.76
N ARG A 36 -10.09 0.07 -10.81
CA ARG A 36 -11.33 -0.22 -10.09
C ARG A 36 -12.53 -0.20 -11.04
N THR A 37 -12.59 0.79 -11.92
CA THR A 37 -13.65 0.90 -12.93
C THR A 37 -13.65 -0.30 -13.88
N ASP A 38 -12.47 -0.74 -14.31
CA ASP A 38 -12.34 -1.94 -15.15
C ASP A 38 -12.68 -3.24 -14.39
N ALA A 39 -12.42 -3.29 -13.08
CA ALA A 39 -12.82 -4.41 -12.22
C ALA A 39 -14.34 -4.52 -12.06
N ASP A 40 -15.02 -3.37 -11.98
CA ASP A 40 -16.46 -3.27 -11.84
C ASP A 40 -17.19 -3.59 -13.17
N ASP A 41 -16.58 -3.31 -14.32
CA ASP A 41 -17.11 -3.62 -15.65
C ASP A 41 -16.08 -4.26 -16.58
N LEU A 42 -15.97 -5.59 -16.50
CA LEU A 42 -15.05 -6.38 -17.33
C LEU A 42 -15.33 -6.29 -18.83
N ARG A 43 -16.52 -5.82 -19.26
CA ARG A 43 -16.83 -5.66 -20.69
C ARG A 43 -15.90 -4.66 -21.34
N ARG A 44 -15.44 -3.63 -20.60
CA ARG A 44 -14.47 -2.64 -21.08
C ARG A 44 -13.14 -3.29 -21.45
N SER A 45 -12.66 -4.23 -20.63
CA SER A 45 -11.42 -4.94 -20.88
C SER A 45 -11.45 -5.79 -22.17
N ARG A 46 -12.64 -6.30 -22.56
CA ARG A 46 -12.83 -7.10 -23.79
C ARG A 46 -12.68 -6.28 -25.08
N LEU A 47 -12.75 -4.94 -24.98
CA LEU A 47 -12.52 -4.05 -26.12
C LEU A 47 -11.04 -3.73 -26.36
N LEU A 48 -10.16 -4.17 -25.46
CA LEU A 48 -8.72 -3.94 -25.53
C LEU A 48 -8.00 -5.21 -26.03
N PRO A 49 -6.80 -5.06 -26.64
CA PRO A 49 -5.99 -6.20 -27.07
C PRO A 49 -5.31 -6.93 -25.89
N TYR A 50 -5.73 -6.68 -24.65
CA TYR A 50 -5.12 -7.18 -23.44
C TYR A 50 -6.13 -7.93 -22.59
N THR A 51 -5.73 -9.06 -22.03
CA THR A 51 -6.54 -9.75 -21.03
C THR A 51 -6.60 -8.94 -19.74
N TYR A 52 -7.71 -9.02 -19.01
CA TYR A 52 -7.89 -8.30 -17.76
C TYR A 52 -6.75 -8.52 -16.74
N PRO A 53 -6.19 -9.73 -16.56
CA PRO A 53 -5.03 -9.94 -15.68
C PRO A 53 -3.77 -9.17 -16.11
N SER A 54 -3.53 -9.02 -17.41
CA SER A 54 -2.42 -8.21 -17.91
C SER A 54 -2.70 -6.72 -17.72
N LEU A 55 -3.95 -6.30 -17.92
CA LEU A 55 -4.39 -4.91 -17.76
C LEU A 55 -4.20 -4.43 -16.32
N VAL A 56 -4.54 -5.25 -15.32
CA VAL A 56 -4.35 -4.94 -13.89
C VAL A 56 -2.88 -4.65 -13.55
N LEU A 57 -1.93 -5.37 -14.14
CA LEU A 57 -0.50 -5.08 -13.94
C LEU A 57 -0.05 -3.79 -14.62
N ARG A 58 -0.62 -3.47 -15.80
CA ARG A 58 -0.33 -2.22 -16.50
C ARG A 58 -0.85 -1.01 -15.74
N HIS A 59 -1.99 -1.14 -15.07
CA HIS A 59 -2.52 -0.13 -14.16
C HIS A 59 -1.61 0.15 -12.96
N ALA A 60 -0.59 -0.67 -12.69
CA ALA A 60 0.41 -0.35 -11.66
C ALA A 60 1.47 0.64 -12.15
N VAL A 61 1.78 0.69 -13.45
CA VAL A 61 2.98 1.36 -13.97
C VAL A 61 2.92 2.88 -13.73
N LEU A 62 1.84 3.52 -14.17
CA LEU A 62 1.70 4.97 -14.05
C LEU A 62 1.59 5.44 -12.58
N PRO A 63 0.78 4.81 -11.71
CA PRO A 63 0.74 5.17 -10.29
C PRO A 63 2.09 5.01 -9.58
N ILE A 64 2.86 3.95 -9.89
CA ILE A 64 4.20 3.74 -9.31
C ILE A 64 5.12 4.87 -9.76
N ALA A 65 5.16 5.16 -11.07
CA ALA A 65 5.99 6.23 -11.61
C ALA A 65 5.63 7.59 -10.98
N ALA A 66 4.34 7.90 -10.84
CA ALA A 66 3.86 9.13 -10.23
C ALA A 66 4.30 9.26 -8.76
N LEU A 67 4.16 8.20 -7.96
CA LEU A 67 4.58 8.21 -6.56
C LEU A 67 6.10 8.24 -6.39
N VAL A 68 6.85 7.56 -7.26
CA VAL A 68 8.32 7.62 -7.26
C VAL A 68 8.79 9.03 -7.57
N VAL A 69 8.22 9.67 -8.60
CA VAL A 69 8.54 11.07 -8.94
C VAL A 69 8.16 12.00 -7.81
N ALA A 70 6.95 11.87 -7.24
CA ALA A 70 6.50 12.71 -6.13
C ALA A 70 7.38 12.53 -4.88
N GLY A 71 7.77 11.29 -4.54
CA GLY A 71 8.70 11.00 -3.46
C GLY A 71 10.09 11.61 -3.71
N GLY A 72 10.62 11.47 -4.93
CA GLY A 72 11.91 12.05 -5.31
C GLY A 72 11.93 13.58 -5.26
N VAL A 73 10.90 14.23 -5.80
CA VAL A 73 10.72 15.69 -5.69
C VAL A 73 10.56 16.11 -4.23
N GLY A 74 9.77 15.37 -3.44
CA GLY A 74 9.62 15.59 -2.01
C GLY A 74 10.94 15.53 -1.25
N CYS A 75 11.80 14.55 -1.56
CA CYS A 75 13.15 14.45 -0.98
C CYS A 75 13.98 15.70 -1.31
N GLY A 76 13.99 16.14 -2.57
CA GLY A 76 14.74 17.33 -3.00
C GLY A 76 14.26 18.61 -2.33
N VAL A 77 12.94 18.81 -2.27
CA VAL A 77 12.33 19.98 -1.62
C VAL A 77 12.64 19.99 -0.12
N LEU A 78 12.40 18.88 0.60
CA LEU A 78 12.67 18.81 2.04
C LEU A 78 14.16 19.02 2.34
N ALA A 79 15.05 18.43 1.55
CA ALA A 79 16.49 18.63 1.70
C ALA A 79 16.90 20.09 1.48
N ALA A 80 16.35 20.76 0.46
CA ALA A 80 16.63 22.17 0.17
C ALA A 80 16.21 23.11 1.32
N PHE A 81 15.18 22.74 2.08
CA PHE A 81 14.72 23.47 3.26
C PHE A 81 15.33 22.98 4.59
N GLY A 82 16.27 22.03 4.56
CA GLY A 82 16.86 21.45 5.78
C GLY A 82 15.85 20.67 6.64
N LEU A 83 14.75 20.21 6.05
CA LEU A 83 13.69 19.45 6.72
C LEU A 83 13.96 17.94 6.66
N PRO A 84 13.38 17.14 7.58
CA PRO A 84 13.58 15.69 7.59
C PRO A 84 13.03 15.03 6.32
N VAL A 85 13.91 14.43 5.53
CA VAL A 85 13.57 13.74 4.26
C VAL A 85 12.88 12.38 4.45
N GLY A 86 12.88 11.84 5.67
CA GLY A 86 12.38 10.51 5.99
C GLY A 86 11.01 10.18 5.38
N PRO A 87 9.96 11.02 5.57
CA PRO A 87 8.65 10.78 4.98
C PRO A 87 8.67 10.65 3.45
N ALA A 88 9.44 11.48 2.75
CA ALA A 88 9.55 11.42 1.29
C ALA A 88 10.29 10.16 0.82
N VAL A 89 11.34 9.76 1.55
CA VAL A 89 12.05 8.49 1.31
C VAL A 89 11.09 7.31 1.51
N VAL A 90 10.25 7.33 2.54
CA VAL A 90 9.24 6.29 2.78
C VAL A 90 8.33 6.13 1.57
N VAL A 91 7.74 7.23 1.09
CA VAL A 91 6.85 7.18 -0.09
C VAL A 91 7.60 6.67 -1.32
N LEU A 92 8.82 7.15 -1.53
CA LEU A 92 9.67 6.76 -2.67
C LEU A 92 9.93 5.24 -2.69
N VAL A 93 10.38 4.66 -1.58
CA VAL A 93 10.74 3.23 -1.52
C VAL A 93 9.52 2.32 -1.43
N SER A 94 8.41 2.80 -0.86
CA SER A 94 7.18 2.02 -0.68
C SER A 94 6.20 2.14 -1.85
N ALA A 95 6.46 3.01 -2.82
CA ALA A 95 5.54 3.27 -3.94
C ALA A 95 5.01 1.98 -4.62
N PRO A 96 5.84 0.99 -5.00
CA PRO A 96 5.35 -0.26 -5.58
C PRO A 96 4.40 -1.04 -4.66
N ALA A 97 4.72 -1.11 -3.36
CA ALA A 97 3.91 -1.82 -2.38
C ALA A 97 2.58 -1.11 -2.11
N LEU A 98 2.59 0.23 -2.03
CA LEU A 98 1.39 1.05 -1.86
C LEU A 98 0.43 0.90 -3.05
N VAL A 99 0.97 0.90 -4.27
CA VAL A 99 0.18 0.65 -5.49
C VAL A 99 -0.34 -0.79 -5.54
N GLY A 100 0.48 -1.76 -5.14
CA GLY A 100 0.04 -3.15 -4.98
C GLY A 100 -1.15 -3.26 -4.01
N ALA A 101 -1.09 -2.60 -2.86
CA ALA A 101 -2.19 -2.55 -1.89
C ALA A 101 -3.46 -1.92 -2.48
N ALA A 102 -3.31 -0.81 -3.20
CA ALA A 102 -4.40 -0.15 -3.89
C ALA A 102 -5.04 -1.06 -4.95
N LEU A 103 -4.25 -1.82 -5.70
CA LEU A 103 -4.74 -2.79 -6.70
C LEU A 103 -5.44 -4.00 -6.07
N VAL A 104 -4.93 -4.50 -4.94
CA VAL A 104 -5.63 -5.52 -4.13
C VAL A 104 -6.99 -4.98 -3.69
N SER A 105 -7.03 -3.72 -3.25
CA SER A 105 -8.26 -3.04 -2.87
C SER A 105 -9.20 -2.83 -4.06
N ALA A 106 -8.70 -2.48 -5.24
CA ALA A 106 -9.51 -2.32 -6.44
C ALA A 106 -10.10 -3.66 -6.93
N ASN A 107 -9.35 -4.76 -6.82
CA ASN A 107 -9.75 -6.10 -7.29
C ASN A 107 -10.43 -6.97 -6.23
N ARG A 108 -10.90 -6.37 -5.13
CA ARG A 108 -11.51 -7.11 -4.01
C ARG A 108 -12.88 -7.71 -4.33
N GLY A 109 -13.56 -7.19 -5.36
CA GLY A 109 -14.91 -7.57 -5.77
C GLY A 109 -16.01 -6.86 -4.98
N SER A 110 -17.26 -7.20 -5.25
CA SER A 110 -18.43 -6.66 -4.54
C SER A 110 -18.49 -7.14 -3.09
N VAL A 111 -19.06 -6.30 -2.22
CA VAL A 111 -19.26 -6.63 -0.80
C VAL A 111 -20.27 -7.77 -0.70
N PRO A 112 -19.94 -8.90 -0.04
CA PRO A 112 -20.89 -9.99 0.17
C PRO A 112 -22.13 -9.50 0.92
N GLN A 113 -23.32 -9.85 0.43
CA GLN A 113 -24.59 -9.42 1.04
C GLN A 113 -24.74 -9.84 2.51
N SER A 114 -24.12 -10.97 2.89
CA SER A 114 -24.12 -11.46 4.27
C SER A 114 -23.48 -10.50 5.27
N LEU A 115 -22.56 -9.63 4.83
CA LEU A 115 -21.92 -8.64 5.72
C LEU A 115 -22.88 -7.52 6.14
N PHE A 116 -24.00 -7.31 5.43
CA PHE A 116 -25.01 -6.31 5.79
C PHE A 116 -26.01 -6.82 6.83
N ILE A 117 -26.07 -8.14 7.06
CA ILE A 117 -26.96 -8.74 8.07
C ILE A 117 -26.28 -8.67 9.45
N GLY A 118 -25.00 -9.03 9.51
CA GLY A 118 -24.24 -9.08 10.75
C GLY A 118 -24.81 -10.10 11.75
N ALA A 119 -24.36 -9.98 13.00
CA ALA A 119 -24.91 -10.67 14.16
C ALA A 119 -25.26 -9.63 15.23
N ASP A 120 -26.44 -9.77 15.84
CA ASP A 120 -26.86 -8.93 16.95
C ASP A 120 -26.16 -9.38 18.23
N THR A 121 -25.54 -8.43 18.93
CA THR A 121 -24.84 -8.65 20.19
C THR A 121 -25.37 -7.69 21.26
N ALA A 122 -24.97 -7.88 22.52
CA ALA A 122 -25.28 -6.93 23.59
C ALA A 122 -24.76 -5.50 23.31
N MET A 123 -23.77 -5.35 22.40
CA MET A 123 -23.20 -4.06 21.98
C MET A 123 -23.84 -3.53 20.68
N GLY A 124 -24.88 -4.19 20.16
CA GLY A 124 -25.54 -3.87 18.90
C GLY A 124 -25.16 -4.79 17.74
N ASN A 125 -25.60 -4.43 16.54
CA ASN A 125 -25.38 -5.20 15.32
C ASN A 125 -23.94 -5.05 14.81
N THR A 126 -23.31 -6.16 14.45
CA THR A 126 -21.91 -6.19 14.00
C THR A 126 -21.68 -5.87 12.53
N ALA A 127 -22.73 -5.75 11.71
CA ALA A 127 -22.65 -5.47 10.27
C ALA A 127 -21.77 -4.25 9.92
N PRO A 128 -21.88 -3.09 10.61
CA PRO A 128 -21.04 -1.93 10.29
C PRO A 128 -19.54 -2.23 10.45
N ILE A 129 -19.16 -2.94 11.52
CA ILE A 129 -17.76 -3.30 11.78
C ILE A 129 -17.27 -4.30 10.73
N GLN A 130 -18.09 -5.29 10.35
CA GLN A 130 -17.74 -6.25 9.32
C GLN A 130 -17.52 -5.60 7.95
N VAL A 131 -18.38 -4.64 7.57
CA VAL A 131 -18.22 -3.87 6.32
C VAL A 131 -16.94 -3.03 6.36
N VAL A 132 -16.67 -2.34 7.47
CA VAL A 132 -15.43 -1.58 7.65
C VAL A 132 -14.22 -2.50 7.52
N LEU A 133 -14.18 -3.62 8.24
CA LEU A 133 -13.06 -4.58 8.18
C LEU A 133 -12.86 -5.13 6.76
N TRP A 134 -13.94 -5.39 6.03
CA TRP A 134 -13.84 -5.79 4.64
C TRP A 134 -13.21 -4.69 3.76
N LEU A 135 -13.54 -3.42 3.98
CA LEU A 135 -12.98 -2.27 3.24
C LEU A 135 -11.52 -2.04 3.58
N VAL A 136 -11.14 -2.18 4.86
CA VAL A 136 -9.80 -1.84 5.33
C VAL A 136 -8.80 -3.01 5.33
N ARG A 137 -9.22 -4.25 5.05
CA ARG A 137 -8.31 -5.43 5.11
C ARG A 137 -7.06 -5.31 4.23
N ALA A 138 -7.21 -4.73 3.03
CA ALA A 138 -6.12 -4.57 2.08
C ALA A 138 -5.13 -3.48 2.53
N PRO A 139 -5.57 -2.25 2.88
CA PRO A 139 -4.68 -1.26 3.44
C PRO A 139 -4.07 -1.70 4.77
N LEU A 140 -4.82 -2.34 5.67
CA LEU A 140 -4.28 -2.79 6.96
C LEU A 140 -3.16 -3.82 6.81
N SER A 141 -3.33 -4.83 5.94
CA SER A 141 -2.32 -5.87 5.78
C SER A 141 -1.03 -5.33 5.15
N VAL A 142 -1.14 -4.49 4.11
CA VAL A 142 0.03 -3.97 3.41
C VAL A 142 0.67 -2.79 4.15
N CYS A 143 -0.10 -1.86 4.70
CA CYS A 143 0.44 -0.78 5.54
C CYS A 143 1.03 -1.30 6.85
N GLY A 144 0.51 -2.42 7.39
CA GLY A 144 1.11 -3.09 8.55
C GLY A 144 2.50 -3.66 8.24
N ALA A 145 2.62 -4.40 7.12
CA ALA A 145 3.90 -4.92 6.66
C ALA A 145 4.89 -3.80 6.29
N LEU A 146 4.40 -2.74 5.65
CA LEU A 146 5.17 -1.54 5.31
C LEU A 146 5.63 -0.78 6.56
N GLY A 147 4.75 -0.63 7.54
CA GLY A 147 5.06 0.01 8.81
C GLY A 147 6.22 -0.68 9.51
N LEU A 148 6.25 -2.01 9.48
CA LEU A 148 7.34 -2.81 10.03
C LEU A 148 8.65 -2.60 9.24
N ALA A 149 8.63 -2.74 7.91
CA ALA A 149 9.82 -2.58 7.08
C ALA A 149 10.43 -1.17 7.18
N VAL A 150 9.58 -0.14 7.21
CA VAL A 150 9.99 1.25 7.36
C VAL A 150 10.50 1.52 8.77
N PHE A 151 9.82 1.02 9.80
CA PHE A 151 10.30 1.15 11.18
C PHE A 151 11.71 0.58 11.34
N TRP A 152 11.98 -0.58 10.75
CA TRP A 152 13.31 -1.19 10.73
C TRP A 152 14.35 -0.33 10.00
N LEU A 153 14.00 0.24 8.84
CA LEU A 153 14.87 1.11 8.05
C LEU A 153 15.32 2.37 8.81
N PHE A 154 14.47 2.93 9.68
CA PHE A 154 14.74 4.18 10.41
C PHE A 154 15.20 3.98 11.87
N ARG A 155 15.09 2.78 12.44
CA ARG A 155 15.60 2.46 13.79
C ARG A 155 17.06 2.04 13.83
N VAL A 156 17.55 1.40 12.76
CA VAL A 156 18.90 0.85 12.71
C VAL A 156 19.82 1.84 11.99
N ALA A 157 20.42 2.75 12.75
CA ALA A 157 21.53 3.59 12.27
C ALA A 157 22.86 2.79 12.27
N PRO A 158 23.90 3.26 11.58
CA PRO A 158 24.44 2.74 10.33
C PRO A 158 25.62 1.79 10.56
N GLU A 159 25.40 0.48 10.67
CA GLU A 159 26.50 -0.50 10.64
C GLU A 159 26.29 -1.54 9.54
N GLY A 160 26.49 -1.11 8.29
CA GLY A 160 26.65 -2.04 7.15
C GLY A 160 25.43 -2.24 6.27
N VAL A 161 25.70 -2.76 5.08
CA VAL A 161 24.75 -2.94 3.96
C VAL A 161 23.66 -3.97 4.29
N SER A 162 23.93 -4.90 5.20
CA SER A 162 23.00 -5.96 5.65
C SER A 162 21.68 -5.41 6.20
N HIS A 163 21.70 -4.25 6.87
CA HIS A 163 20.49 -3.65 7.47
C HIS A 163 19.52 -3.05 6.46
N VAL A 164 19.94 -2.84 5.21
CA VAL A 164 19.08 -2.32 4.14
C VAL A 164 18.46 -3.47 3.33
N VAL A 165 19.15 -4.62 3.25
CA VAL A 165 18.72 -5.77 2.45
C VAL A 165 17.41 -6.36 2.97
N GLU A 166 17.30 -6.57 4.28
CA GLU A 166 16.10 -7.15 4.91
C GLU A 166 14.82 -6.32 4.70
N PRO A 167 14.77 -5.01 5.03
CA PRO A 167 13.57 -4.21 4.81
C PRO A 167 13.25 -4.04 3.32
N LEU A 168 14.27 -3.94 2.46
CA LEU A 168 14.05 -3.89 1.02
C LEU A 168 13.48 -5.22 0.47
N ALA A 169 13.96 -6.36 0.98
CA ALA A 169 13.41 -7.67 0.65
C ALA A 169 11.94 -7.78 1.09
N LEU A 170 11.58 -7.25 2.27
CA LEU A 170 10.18 -7.20 2.72
C LEU A 170 9.32 -6.31 1.81
N LEU A 171 9.81 -5.16 1.37
CA LEU A 171 9.10 -4.28 0.43
C LEU A 171 8.87 -4.96 -0.93
N VAL A 172 9.90 -5.62 -1.46
CA VAL A 172 9.82 -6.37 -2.72
C VAL A 172 8.86 -7.55 -2.57
N ALA A 173 8.94 -8.30 -1.47
CA ALA A 173 8.04 -9.41 -1.20
C ALA A 173 6.59 -8.95 -1.05
N ALA A 174 6.33 -7.88 -0.29
CA ALA A 174 4.99 -7.30 -0.13
C ALA A 174 4.42 -6.83 -1.48
N THR A 175 5.24 -6.17 -2.31
CA THR A 175 4.87 -5.77 -3.67
C THR A 175 4.52 -6.99 -4.52
N ALA A 176 5.39 -7.99 -4.57
CA ALA A 176 5.20 -9.19 -5.38
C ALA A 176 3.95 -9.97 -4.97
N VAL A 177 3.71 -10.12 -3.66
CA VAL A 177 2.51 -10.78 -3.13
C VAL A 177 1.25 -10.01 -3.51
N ALA A 178 1.24 -8.69 -3.33
CA ALA A 178 0.08 -7.86 -3.66
C ALA A 178 -0.26 -7.90 -5.16
N LEU A 179 0.75 -7.74 -6.02
CA LEU A 179 0.56 -7.80 -7.48
C LEU A 179 0.13 -9.19 -7.95
N ARG A 180 0.75 -10.26 -7.42
CA ARG A 180 0.39 -11.65 -7.75
C ARG A 180 -1.03 -11.97 -7.30
N TRP A 181 -1.43 -11.49 -6.12
CA TRP A 181 -2.80 -11.65 -5.64
C TRP A 181 -3.80 -10.92 -6.55
N ALA A 182 -3.52 -9.65 -6.89
CA ALA A 182 -4.39 -8.85 -7.75
C ALA A 182 -4.56 -9.49 -9.13
N GLN A 183 -3.45 -9.94 -9.74
CA GLN A 183 -3.46 -10.66 -11.01
C GLN A 183 -4.25 -11.98 -10.91
N GLY A 184 -4.04 -12.76 -9.85
CA GLY A 184 -4.76 -14.02 -9.63
C GLY A 184 -6.26 -13.82 -9.43
N ARG A 185 -6.68 -12.74 -8.77
CA ARG A 185 -8.10 -12.37 -8.66
C ARG A 185 -8.67 -11.89 -9.97
N ALA A 186 -7.95 -11.05 -10.71
CA ALA A 186 -8.34 -10.61 -12.04
C ALA A 186 -8.58 -11.79 -12.98
N ARG A 187 -7.74 -12.83 -12.92
CA ARG A 187 -7.91 -14.05 -13.72
C ARG A 187 -9.21 -14.77 -13.38
N LYS A 188 -9.48 -14.98 -12.09
CA LYS A 188 -10.72 -15.63 -11.63
C LYS A 188 -11.97 -14.86 -12.05
N LEU A 189 -11.91 -13.53 -12.07
CA LEU A 189 -13.03 -12.68 -12.51
C LEU A 189 -13.22 -12.70 -14.04
N TYR A 190 -12.13 -12.85 -14.80
CA TYR A 190 -12.21 -12.87 -16.26
C TYR A 190 -12.75 -14.19 -16.82
N GLU A 191 -12.58 -15.28 -16.07
CA GLU A 191 -13.04 -16.63 -16.43
C GLU A 191 -14.53 -16.88 -16.11
N THR A 192 -15.17 -16.01 -15.31
CA THR A 192 -16.62 -16.03 -15.01
C THR A 192 -17.43 -15.21 -16.00
#